data_AF-A0A531K8D9-F1
#
_entry.id   AF-A0A531K8D9-F1
#
_cell.length_a   1.000
_cell.length_b   1.000
_cell.length_c   1.000
_cell.angle_alpha   90.00
_cell.angle_beta   90.00
_cell.angle_gamma   90.00
#
_symmetry.space_group_name_H-M   'P 1'
#
loop_
_entity.id
_entity.type
_entity.pdbx_description
1 polymer ?
#
loop_
_entity_poly.entity_id
_entity_poly.type
_entity_poly.pdbx_seq_one_letter_code
_entity_poly.pdbx_strand_id
1 'polypeptide(L)' 'MIEAKTARRGLALVFTTLLLDITGIGIIMPVLPAYLQELTGVGVSEAAVEGGWLFFVYAA' A
#
# COMPACT_ATOMS: atom_id res chain seq x y z
N MET A 1 10.96 -23.89 22.86
CA MET A 1 11.52 -22.52 22.80
C MET A 1 12.19 -22.36 21.44
N ILE A 2 11.90 -21.30 20.69
CA ILE A 2 12.54 -21.07 19.38
C ILE A 2 13.98 -20.62 19.63
N GLU A 3 14.94 -21.17 18.88
CA GLU A 3 16.33 -20.68 18.93
C GLU A 3 16.40 -19.20 18.56
N ALA A 4 17.16 -18.40 19.31
CA ALA A 4 17.29 -16.95 19.09
C ALA A 4 17.73 -16.60 17.66
N LYS A 5 18.55 -17.45 17.03
CA LYS A 5 18.99 -17.32 15.64
C LYS A 5 17.83 -17.41 14.64
N THR A 6 16.91 -18.35 14.87
CA THR A 6 15.72 -18.56 14.02
C THR A 6 14.72 -17.42 14.22
N ALA A 7 14.51 -16.97 15.46
CA ALA A 7 13.67 -15.82 15.76
C ALA A 7 14.17 -14.54 15.07
N ARG A 8 15.48 -14.28 15.11
CA ARG A 8 16.11 -13.11 14.45
C ARG A 8 15.94 -13.14 12.92
N ARG A 9 16.06 -14.32 12.29
CA ARG A 9 15.82 -14.49 10.85
C ARG A 9 14.34 -14.28 10.49
N GLY A 10 13.42 -14.81 11.30
CA GLY A 10 11.99 -14.59 11.13
C GLY A 10 11.60 -13.12 11.23
N LEU A 11 12.13 -12.41 12.23
CA LEU A 11 11.92 -10.96 12.38
C LEU A 11 12.43 -10.19 11.17
N ALA A 12 13.65 -10.48 10.69
CA ALA A 12 14.20 -9.82 9.51
C ALA A 12 13.32 -10.00 8.27
N LEU A 13 12.76 -11.19 8.06
CA LEU A 13 11.82 -11.47 6.98
C LEU A 13 10.54 -10.63 7.12
N VAL A 14 9.89 -10.67 8.29
CA VAL A 14 8.65 -9.93 8.56
C VAL A 14 8.86 -8.43 8.34
N PHE A 15 9.94 -7.87 8.87
CA PHE A 15 10.25 -6.45 8.69
C PHE A 15 10.53 -6.09 7.23
N THR A 16 11.18 -6.97 6.47
CA THR A 16 11.44 -6.74 5.04
C THR A 16 10.13 -6.75 4.26
N THR A 17 9.25 -7.72 4.51
CA THR A 17 7.93 -7.78 3.86
C THR A 17 7.10 -6.54 4.19
N LEU A 18 7.03 -6.15 5.47
CA LEU A 18 6.31 -4.94 5.90
C LEU A 18 6.91 -3.68 5.28
N LEU A 19 8.24 -3.57 5.20
CA LEU A 19 8.91 -2.44 4.57
C LEU A 19 8.50 -2.31 3.10
N LEU A 20 8.53 -3.43 2.36
CA LEU A 20 8.13 -3.44 0.96
C LEU A 20 6.65 -3.05 0.78
N ASP A 21 5.78 -3.58 1.64
CA ASP A 21 4.34 -3.34 1.60
C ASP A 21 4.00 -1.85 1.81
N ILE A 22 4.49 -1.25 2.90
CA ILE A 22 4.20 0.15 3.24
C ILE A 22 4.86 1.10 2.22
N THR A 23 6.03 0.73 1.67
CA THR A 23 6.68 1.50 0.60
C THR A 23 5.84 1.50 -0.67
N GLY A 24 5.24 0.37 -1.05
CA GLY A 24 4.36 0.27 -2.21
C GLY A 24 3.17 1.21 -2.12
N ILE A 25 2.46 1.17 -0.98
CA ILE A 25 1.32 2.07 -0.71
C ILE A 25 1.78 3.53 -0.71
N GLY A 26 2.92 3.83 -0.08
CA GLY A 26 3.49 5.18 -0.02
C GLY A 26 3.84 5.77 -1.40
N ILE A 27 4.24 4.94 -2.35
CA ILE A 27 4.52 5.36 -3.73
C ILE A 27 3.22 5.53 -4.54
N ILE A 28 2.25 4.62 -4.39
CA ILE A 28 1.04 4.59 -5.22
C ILE A 28 0.03 5.67 -4.80
N MET A 29 -0.22 5.84 -3.50
CA MET A 29 -1.27 6.73 -2.99
C MET A 29 -1.21 8.19 -3.50
N PRO A 30 -0.05 8.87 -3.58
CA PRO A 30 -0.02 10.26 -4.05
C PRO A 30 -0.31 10.42 -5.55
N VAL A 31 -0.04 9.40 -6.37
CA VAL A 31 -0.21 9.45 -7.84
C VAL A 31 -1.52 8.83 -8.31
N LEU A 32 -2.16 8.01 -7.47
CA LEU A 32 -3.40 7.30 -7.79
C LEU A 32 -4.54 8.23 -8.28
N PRO A 33 -4.83 9.39 -7.65
CA PRO A 33 -5.92 10.24 -8.12
C PRO A 33 -5.70 10.80 -9.53
N ALA A 34 -4.45 11.10 -9.89
CA ALA A 34 -4.13 11.61 -11.23
C ALA A 34 -4.35 10.53 -12.29
N TYR A 35 -3.93 9.30 -12.04
CA TYR A 35 -4.17 8.19 -12.96
C TYR A 35 -5.66 7.84 -13.07
N LEU A 36 -6.41 7.90 -11.96
CA LEU A 36 -7.86 7.69 -12.01
C LEU A 36 -8.54 8.76 -12.85
N GLN A 37 -8.17 10.03 -12.68
CA GLN A 37 -8.65 11.12 -13.52
C GLN A 37 -8.35 10.88 -15.01
N GLU A 38 -7.15 10.41 -15.37
CA GLU A 38 -6.81 10.09 -16.76
C GLU A 38 -7.63 8.93 -17.34
N LEU A 39 -7.97 7.93 -16.51
CA LEU A 39 -8.69 6.73 -16.93
C LEU A 39 -10.21 6.92 -17.00
N THR A 40 -10.79 7.69 -16.08
CA THR A 40 -12.25 7.85 -15.97
C THR A 40 -12.74 9.17 -16.56
N GLY A 41 -11.85 10.16 -16.74
CA GLY A 41 -12.20 11.50 -17.21
C GLY A 41 -12.92 12.37 -16.16
N VAL A 42 -13.05 11.91 -14.92
CA VAL A 42 -13.68 12.65 -13.83
C VAL A 42 -12.74 13.70 -13.24
N GLY A 43 -13.28 14.62 -12.44
CA GLY A 43 -12.45 15.62 -11.75
C GLY A 43 -11.59 14.99 -10.65
N VAL A 44 -10.46 15.64 -10.31
CA VAL A 44 -9.52 15.15 -9.28
C VAL A 44 -10.17 14.88 -7.92
N SER A 45 -11.21 15.63 -7.56
CA SER A 45 -11.94 15.43 -6.30
C SER A 45 -12.71 14.11 -6.27
N GLU A 46 -13.33 13.73 -7.38
CA GLU A 46 -14.09 12.47 -7.50
C GLU A 46 -13.12 11.29 -7.61
N ALA A 47 -12.07 11.44 -8.41
CA ALA A 47 -10.99 10.47 -8.53
C ALA A 47 -10.29 10.19 -7.18
N ALA A 48 -10.13 11.20 -6.31
CA ALA A 48 -9.59 11.01 -4.97
C ALA A 48 -10.53 10.19 -4.06
N VAL A 49 -11.85 10.36 -4.19
CA VAL A 49 -12.84 9.56 -3.45
C VAL A 49 -12.83 8.12 -3.93
N GLU A 50 -12.79 7.89 -5.25
CA GLU A 50 -12.66 6.56 -5.85
C GLU A 50 -11.36 5.87 -5.39
N GLY A 51 -10.23 6.59 -5.40
CA GLY A 51 -8.95 6.10 -4.89
C GLY A 51 -9.02 5.72 -3.41
N GLY A 52 -9.76 6.47 -2.61
CA GLY A 52 -10.05 6.15 -1.21
C GLY A 52 -10.85 4.86 -1.05
N TRP A 53 -11.85 4.62 -1.89
CA TRP A 53 -12.60 3.36 -1.89
C TRP A 53 -11.75 2.16 -2.30
N LEU A 54 -10.88 2.32 -3.31
CA LEU A 54 -9.93 1.28 -3.69
C LEU A 54 -8.99 0.91 -2.54
N PHE A 55 -8.47 1.91 -1.83
CA PHE A 55 -7.63 1.69 -0.66
C PHE A 55 -8.39 1.00 0.48
N PHE A 56 -9.64 1.38 0.72
CA PHE A 56 -10.50 0.74 1.70
C PHE A 56 -10.73 -0.75 1.39
N VAL A 57 -11.03 -1.10 0.15
CA VAL A 57 -11.22 -2.50 -0.29
C VAL A 57 -9.93 -3.31 -0.16
N TYR A 58 -8.78 -2.71 -0.41
CA TYR A 58 -7.48 -3.38 -0.23
C TYR A 58 -7.16 -3.66 1.25
N ALA A 59 -7.56 -2.77 2.17
CA ALA A 59 -7.28 -2.89 3.59
C ALA A 59 -8.29 -3.76 4.38
N ALA A 60 -9.44 -4.08 3.77
CA ALA A 60 -10.52 -4.89 4.36
C ALA A 60 -10.27 -6.39 4.23
#